data_AF-A0A094FZR2-F1
#
_entry.id   AF-A0A094FZR2-F1
#
_cell.length_a   1.000
_cell.length_b   1.000
_cell.length_c   1.000
_cell.angle_alpha   90.00
_cell.angle_beta   90.00
_cell.angle_gamma   90.00
#
_symmetry.space_group_name_H-M   'P 1'
#
loop_
_entity.id
_entity.type
_entity.pdbx_description
1 polymer ?
#
loop_
_entity_poly.entity_id
_entity_poly.type
_entity_poly.pdbx_seq_one_letter_code
_entity_poly.pdbx_strand_id
1 'polypeptide(L)'
;MTADIQPTYPLSKAQADEIASLHEADTSELEGRLKELSESCQSNCASGFSKCTTHQNEMRKLYQNAYTAASPGRWTSYRPAEYTNDLKRMFDAQASIEKINGRVRREKIQHIKDSQCTFGPSDHPTVKKTKIRAAELRGSGTSTPDIDSYIIEEGEKLLSTLTPEQQELQAEYDKSKSDTDKYSYLRTCACAAKATDTPRDVELRLKWMKLFDNKLPYNEILPVMEKDVADANSNVQLLENRLADLRNAQAANNKAKAAKEESKRKQARDAIRRCCSEGCGSVCELSGPNADLGCERCFVMKEEGALQNYSWFCSPECAKTNAASHNTRFHST
;
A
#
# COMPACT_ATOMS: atom_id res chain seq x y z
N MET A 1 -24.08 -37.52 0.35
CA MET A 1 -23.28 -37.51 1.59
C MET A 1 -22.31 -36.35 1.48
N THR A 2 -22.76 -35.14 1.78
CA THR A 2 -21.84 -34.04 2.06
C THR A 2 -21.29 -34.35 3.45
N ALA A 3 -19.98 -34.61 3.55
CA ALA A 3 -19.35 -34.53 4.85
C ALA A 3 -19.62 -33.10 5.34
N ASP A 4 -20.50 -32.96 6.35
CA ASP A 4 -20.61 -31.72 7.11
C ASP A 4 -19.26 -31.52 7.77
N ILE A 5 -18.35 -30.86 7.05
CA ILE A 5 -17.11 -30.37 7.62
C ILE A 5 -17.58 -29.40 8.70
N GLN A 6 -17.49 -29.84 9.97
CA GLN A 6 -17.79 -28.97 11.09
C GLN A 6 -16.95 -27.70 10.89
N PRO A 7 -17.57 -26.52 10.95
CA PRO A 7 -16.83 -25.30 10.72
C PRO A 7 -15.74 -25.16 11.80
N THR A 8 -14.50 -25.00 11.33
CA THR A 8 -13.30 -24.98 12.17
C THR A 8 -12.89 -23.55 12.48
N TYR A 9 -12.40 -23.32 13.69
CA TYR A 9 -11.77 -22.06 14.07
C TYR A 9 -10.46 -21.82 13.28
N PRO A 10 -10.06 -20.55 13.09
CA PRO A 10 -10.71 -19.32 13.56
C PRO A 10 -11.94 -18.92 12.73
N LEU A 11 -12.86 -18.17 13.34
CA LEU A 11 -14.03 -17.62 12.65
C LEU A 11 -13.65 -16.38 11.83
N SER A 12 -14.28 -16.21 10.66
CA SER A 12 -14.33 -14.90 10.00
C SER A 12 -15.20 -13.93 10.78
N LYS A 13 -15.00 -12.62 10.57
CA LYS A 13 -15.81 -11.58 11.22
C LYS A 13 -17.30 -11.72 10.88
N ALA A 14 -17.64 -11.88 9.60
CA ALA A 14 -19.02 -12.13 9.18
C ALA A 14 -19.65 -13.38 9.82
N GLN A 15 -18.88 -14.45 10.06
CA GLN A 15 -19.38 -15.62 10.80
C GLN A 15 -19.61 -15.30 12.28
N ALA A 16 -18.67 -14.60 12.93
CA ALA A 16 -18.81 -14.20 14.32
C ALA A 16 -20.02 -13.27 14.54
N ASP A 17 -20.23 -12.31 13.65
CA ASP A 17 -21.35 -11.37 13.68
C ASP A 17 -22.69 -12.09 13.46
N GLU A 18 -22.76 -13.02 12.50
CA GLU A 18 -23.94 -13.86 12.28
C GLU A 18 -24.25 -14.72 13.51
N ILE A 19 -23.25 -15.38 14.10
CA ILE A 19 -23.41 -16.18 15.31
C ILE A 19 -23.93 -15.32 16.46
N ALA A 20 -23.39 -14.11 16.64
CA ALA A 20 -23.82 -13.20 17.69
C ALA A 20 -25.29 -12.78 17.50
N SER A 21 -25.67 -12.39 16.28
CA SER A 21 -27.04 -12.00 15.94
C SER A 21 -28.04 -13.15 16.13
N LEU A 22 -27.69 -14.35 15.65
CA LEU A 22 -28.52 -15.54 15.86
C LEU A 22 -28.64 -15.89 17.35
N HIS A 23 -27.55 -15.74 18.11
CA HIS A 23 -27.57 -16.01 19.53
C HIS A 23 -28.48 -15.03 20.30
N GLU A 24 -28.45 -13.75 19.95
CA GLU A 24 -29.35 -12.74 20.52
C GLU A 24 -30.82 -13.10 20.21
N ALA A 25 -31.14 -13.38 18.95
CA ALA A 25 -32.47 -13.79 18.52
C ALA A 25 -32.97 -15.06 19.24
N ASP A 26 -32.14 -16.10 19.30
CA ASP A 26 -32.45 -17.36 19.99
C ASP A 26 -32.68 -17.15 21.49
N THR A 27 -31.91 -16.26 22.11
CA THR A 27 -32.05 -15.92 23.54
C THR A 27 -33.35 -15.18 23.80
N SER A 28 -33.65 -14.16 23.01
CA SER A 28 -34.92 -13.42 23.10
C SER A 28 -36.13 -14.32 22.86
N GLU A 29 -36.06 -15.25 21.90
CA GLU A 29 -37.12 -16.22 21.65
C GLU A 29 -37.34 -17.15 22.85
N LEU A 30 -36.25 -17.70 23.41
CA LEU A 30 -36.34 -18.57 24.58
C LEU A 30 -36.91 -17.83 25.79
N GLU A 31 -36.42 -16.63 26.08
CA GLU A 31 -36.90 -15.80 27.19
C GLU A 31 -38.38 -15.42 27.03
N GLY A 32 -38.80 -15.04 25.81
CA GLY A 32 -40.19 -14.77 25.49
C GLY A 32 -41.10 -15.97 25.75
N ARG A 33 -40.73 -17.15 25.23
CA ARG A 33 -41.50 -18.39 25.44
C ARG A 33 -41.54 -18.82 26.91
N LEU A 34 -40.43 -18.64 27.64
CA LEU A 34 -40.38 -18.94 29.08
C LEU A 34 -41.27 -17.98 29.89
N LYS A 35 -41.33 -16.72 29.49
CA LYS A 35 -42.22 -15.72 30.10
C LYS A 35 -43.69 -16.03 29.85
N GLU A 36 -44.07 -16.28 28.60
CA GLU A 36 -45.44 -16.70 28.22
C GLU A 36 -45.89 -17.94 28.98
N LEU A 37 -45.01 -18.95 29.06
CA LEU A 37 -45.24 -20.17 29.82
C LEU A 37 -45.44 -19.88 31.32
N SER A 38 -44.70 -18.90 31.85
CA SER A 38 -44.80 -18.49 33.25
C SER A 38 -46.13 -17.82 33.56
N GLU A 39 -46.53 -16.86 32.73
CA GLU A 39 -47.79 -16.12 32.85
C GLU A 39 -49.01 -17.04 32.70
N SER A 40 -49.01 -17.93 31.70
CA SER A 40 -50.10 -18.88 31.46
C SER A 40 -50.31 -19.85 32.62
N CYS A 41 -49.24 -20.37 33.23
CA CYS A 41 -49.36 -21.29 34.36
C CYS A 41 -49.73 -20.58 35.66
N GLN A 42 -49.27 -19.35 35.89
CA GLN A 42 -49.70 -18.58 37.07
C GLN A 42 -51.22 -18.39 37.12
N SER A 43 -51.87 -18.24 35.96
CA SER A 43 -53.33 -18.08 35.89
C SER A 43 -54.12 -19.39 35.98
N ASN A 44 -53.53 -20.55 35.64
CA ASN A 44 -54.28 -21.77 35.36
C ASN A 44 -53.85 -23.02 36.17
N CYS A 45 -52.75 -22.96 36.94
CA CYS A 45 -52.19 -24.11 37.63
C CYS A 45 -52.73 -24.28 39.07
N ALA A 46 -53.60 -25.27 39.30
CA ALA A 46 -54.25 -25.53 40.58
C ALA A 46 -53.30 -25.89 41.76
N SER A 47 -52.11 -26.42 41.46
CA SER A 47 -51.11 -26.84 42.47
C SER A 47 -50.06 -25.77 42.81
N GLY A 48 -50.17 -24.58 42.21
CA GLY A 48 -49.17 -23.52 42.29
C GLY A 48 -48.00 -23.71 41.31
N PHE A 49 -47.46 -22.59 40.84
CA PHE A 49 -46.48 -22.51 39.75
C PHE A 49 -45.27 -23.45 39.91
N SER A 50 -44.67 -23.49 41.10
CA SER A 50 -43.43 -24.26 41.36
C SER A 50 -43.62 -25.78 41.39
N LYS A 51 -44.86 -26.27 41.54
CA LYS A 51 -45.20 -27.70 41.62
C LYS A 51 -45.98 -28.22 40.41
N CYS A 52 -46.18 -27.40 39.39
CA CYS A 52 -46.87 -27.81 38.17
C CYS A 52 -45.95 -28.66 37.28
N THR A 53 -46.20 -29.98 37.22
CA THR A 53 -45.42 -30.92 36.40
C THR A 53 -45.48 -30.58 34.91
N THR A 54 -46.64 -30.14 34.40
CA THR A 54 -46.80 -29.72 33.00
C THR A 54 -45.87 -28.55 32.67
N HIS A 55 -45.86 -27.53 33.52
CA HIS A 55 -44.99 -26.37 33.37
C HIS A 55 -43.50 -26.76 33.40
N GLN A 56 -43.09 -27.59 34.35
CA GLN A 56 -41.70 -28.05 34.42
C GLN A 56 -41.27 -28.83 33.18
N ASN A 57 -42.15 -29.67 32.63
CA ASN A 57 -41.89 -30.42 31.41
C ASN A 57 -41.81 -29.52 30.17
N GLU A 58 -42.71 -28.54 30.05
CA GLU A 58 -42.71 -27.58 28.95
C GLU A 58 -41.48 -26.67 28.99
N MET A 59 -41.13 -26.15 30.17
CA MET A 59 -39.92 -25.37 30.40
C MET A 59 -38.68 -26.17 29.99
N ARG A 60 -38.61 -27.44 30.39
CA ARG A 60 -37.51 -28.34 30.03
C ARG A 60 -37.42 -28.56 28.53
N LYS A 61 -38.56 -28.74 27.85
CA LYS A 61 -38.64 -28.89 26.39
C LYS A 61 -38.17 -27.62 25.66
N LEU A 62 -38.51 -26.43 26.16
CA LEU A 62 -38.02 -25.16 25.62
C LEU A 62 -36.49 -25.08 25.67
N TYR A 63 -35.89 -25.37 26.83
CA TYR A 63 -34.43 -25.42 26.96
C TYR A 63 -33.77 -26.48 26.08
N GLN A 64 -34.38 -27.68 25.98
CA GLN A 64 -33.86 -28.75 25.14
C GLN A 64 -33.82 -28.32 23.67
N ASN A 65 -34.90 -27.72 23.17
CA ASN A 65 -34.97 -27.21 21.81
C ASN A 65 -33.92 -26.11 21.59
N ALA A 66 -33.81 -25.14 22.50
CA ALA A 66 -32.85 -24.05 22.37
C ALA A 66 -31.39 -24.51 22.33
N TYR A 67 -31.02 -25.52 23.13
CA TYR A 67 -29.61 -25.93 23.26
C TYR A 67 -29.19 -27.06 22.32
N THR A 68 -30.12 -27.82 21.76
CA THR A 68 -29.82 -29.00 20.94
C THR A 68 -30.32 -28.92 19.49
N ALA A 69 -31.09 -27.89 19.13
CA ALA A 69 -31.50 -27.67 17.75
C ALA A 69 -30.28 -27.41 16.85
N ALA A 70 -30.12 -28.25 15.83
CA ALA A 70 -29.14 -28.05 14.78
C ALA A 70 -29.65 -26.96 13.82
N SER A 71 -28.89 -25.88 13.69
CA SER A 71 -29.15 -24.85 12.68
C SER A 71 -27.82 -24.28 12.17
N PRO A 72 -27.65 -24.10 10.85
CA PRO A 72 -26.48 -23.44 10.29
C PRO A 72 -26.25 -22.08 10.95
N GLY A 73 -24.98 -21.72 11.18
CA GLY A 73 -24.61 -20.42 11.75
C GLY A 73 -24.81 -20.27 13.27
N ARG A 74 -25.48 -21.19 13.98
CA ARG A 74 -25.52 -21.15 15.44
C ARG A 74 -24.18 -21.56 16.05
N TRP A 75 -23.81 -20.95 17.18
CA TRP A 75 -22.56 -21.29 17.89
C TRP A 75 -22.47 -22.78 18.26
N THR A 76 -23.60 -23.45 18.50
CA THR A 76 -23.68 -24.89 18.79
C THR A 76 -23.24 -25.75 17.62
N SER A 77 -23.38 -25.28 16.38
CA SER A 77 -22.96 -25.98 15.16
C SER A 77 -21.43 -25.97 14.96
N TYR A 78 -20.73 -25.12 15.71
CA TYR A 78 -19.26 -25.08 15.77
C TYR A 78 -18.70 -25.94 16.92
N ARG A 79 -19.56 -26.69 17.63
CA ARG A 79 -19.14 -27.58 18.71
C ARG A 79 -19.08 -29.03 18.23
N PRO A 80 -18.19 -29.85 18.80
CA PRO A 80 -18.15 -31.28 18.53
C PRO A 80 -19.50 -31.94 18.80
N ALA A 81 -19.83 -33.00 18.06
CA ALA A 81 -21.12 -33.69 18.18
C ALA A 81 -21.40 -34.20 19.61
N GLU A 82 -20.32 -34.47 20.36
CA GLU A 82 -20.32 -34.82 21.78
C GLU A 82 -21.07 -33.81 22.63
N TYR A 83 -20.97 -32.51 22.34
CA TYR A 83 -21.70 -31.47 23.08
C TYR A 83 -23.22 -31.70 23.02
N THR A 84 -23.75 -31.87 21.81
CA THR A 84 -25.19 -32.07 21.59
C THR A 84 -25.66 -33.41 22.14
N ASN A 85 -24.85 -34.46 22.00
CA ASN A 85 -25.16 -35.79 22.54
C ASN A 85 -25.17 -35.81 24.07
N ASP A 86 -24.22 -35.13 24.70
CA ASP A 86 -24.16 -34.97 26.15
C ASP A 86 -25.37 -34.23 26.70
N LEU A 87 -25.77 -33.14 26.04
CA LEU A 87 -26.94 -32.39 26.45
C LEU A 87 -28.22 -33.22 26.32
N LYS A 88 -28.42 -33.93 25.20
CA LYS A 88 -29.55 -34.86 25.05
C LYS A 88 -29.59 -35.87 26.19
N ARG A 89 -28.46 -36.51 26.49
CA ARG A 89 -28.34 -37.43 27.63
C ARG A 89 -28.67 -36.78 28.97
N MET A 90 -28.28 -35.54 29.21
CA MET A 90 -28.64 -34.80 30.43
C MET A 90 -30.14 -34.49 30.51
N PHE A 91 -30.77 -34.14 29.38
CA PHE A 91 -32.20 -33.94 29.31
C PHE A 91 -32.97 -35.24 29.59
N ASP A 92 -32.58 -36.34 28.94
CA ASP A 92 -33.17 -37.67 29.07
C ASP A 92 -33.03 -38.23 30.49
N ALA A 93 -31.86 -38.04 31.12
CA ALA A 93 -31.58 -38.43 32.50
C ALA A 93 -32.25 -37.52 33.54
N GLN A 94 -33.11 -36.58 33.14
CA GLN A 94 -33.82 -35.67 34.03
C GLN A 94 -32.89 -34.83 34.94
N ALA A 95 -31.67 -34.48 34.48
CA ALA A 95 -30.76 -33.60 35.22
C ALA A 95 -31.40 -32.23 35.52
N SER A 96 -31.00 -31.54 36.59
CA SER A 96 -31.54 -30.20 36.86
C SER A 96 -31.20 -29.21 35.74
N ILE A 97 -32.12 -28.27 35.47
CA ILE A 97 -31.91 -27.21 34.47
C ILE A 97 -30.67 -26.39 34.81
N GLU A 98 -30.39 -26.14 36.09
CA GLU A 98 -29.18 -25.45 36.52
C GLU A 98 -27.89 -26.17 36.11
N LYS A 99 -27.85 -27.51 36.23
CA LYS A 99 -26.71 -28.32 35.79
C LYS A 99 -26.54 -28.24 34.27
N ILE A 100 -27.63 -28.28 33.52
CA ILE A 100 -27.65 -28.12 32.06
C ILE A 100 -27.14 -26.74 31.66
N ASN A 101 -27.68 -25.67 32.25
CA ASN A 101 -27.24 -24.29 32.01
C ASN A 101 -25.76 -24.10 32.38
N GLY A 102 -25.29 -24.74 33.45
CA GLY A 102 -23.86 -24.78 33.81
C GLY A 102 -22.99 -25.42 32.72
N ARG A 103 -23.42 -26.54 32.11
CA ARG A 103 -22.73 -27.19 30.99
C ARG A 103 -22.70 -26.31 29.74
N VAL A 104 -23.84 -25.70 29.39
CA VAL A 104 -23.98 -24.79 28.23
C VAL A 104 -23.09 -23.57 28.39
N ARG A 105 -23.11 -22.91 29.56
CA ARG A 105 -22.27 -21.74 29.84
C ARG A 105 -20.79 -22.03 29.67
N ARG A 106 -20.30 -23.17 30.18
CA ARG A 106 -18.90 -23.58 29.98
C ARG A 106 -18.55 -23.75 28.50
N GLU A 107 -19.43 -24.40 27.72
CA GLU A 107 -19.18 -24.57 26.29
C GLU A 107 -19.18 -23.24 25.54
N LYS A 108 -20.11 -22.34 25.89
CA LYS A 108 -20.20 -21.02 25.28
C LYS A 108 -18.95 -20.19 25.56
N ILE A 109 -18.43 -20.23 26.79
CA ILE A 109 -17.15 -19.58 27.14
C ILE A 109 -16.01 -20.17 26.32
N GLN A 110 -15.96 -21.50 26.15
CA GLN A 110 -14.96 -22.14 25.31
C GLN A 110 -15.10 -21.71 23.84
N HIS A 111 -16.32 -21.62 23.32
CA HIS A 111 -16.59 -21.13 21.96
C HIS A 111 -16.07 -19.70 21.76
N ILE A 112 -16.32 -18.80 22.72
CA ILE A 112 -15.82 -17.41 22.67
C ILE A 112 -14.29 -17.39 22.68
N LYS A 113 -13.68 -18.18 23.57
CA LYS A 113 -12.21 -18.32 23.64
C LYS A 113 -11.64 -18.84 22.32
N ASP A 114 -12.22 -19.89 21.75
CA ASP A 114 -11.76 -20.48 20.49
C ASP A 114 -11.91 -19.46 19.33
N SER A 115 -13.02 -18.70 19.31
CA SER A 115 -13.25 -17.64 18.31
C SER A 115 -12.19 -16.56 18.35
N GLN A 116 -11.87 -16.05 19.55
CA GLN A 116 -11.00 -14.90 19.72
C GLN A 116 -9.51 -15.25 19.78
N CYS A 117 -9.13 -16.43 20.27
CA CYS A 117 -7.73 -16.77 20.56
C CYS A 117 -7.10 -17.73 19.54
N THR A 118 -7.88 -18.37 18.66
CA THR A 118 -7.32 -19.30 17.67
C THR A 118 -6.59 -18.53 16.57
N PHE A 119 -5.36 -18.94 16.26
CA PHE A 119 -4.57 -18.34 15.19
C PHE A 119 -5.05 -18.82 13.81
N GLY A 120 -5.19 -17.87 12.90
CA GLY A 120 -5.30 -18.14 11.47
C GLY A 120 -3.93 -18.24 10.82
N PRO A 121 -3.79 -18.99 9.72
CA PRO A 121 -2.55 -19.07 8.95
C PRO A 121 -2.11 -17.68 8.44
N SER A 122 -3.09 -16.85 8.06
CA SER A 122 -2.89 -15.50 7.51
C SER A 122 -2.94 -14.37 8.55
N ASP A 123 -2.93 -14.66 9.85
CA ASP A 123 -3.00 -13.61 10.87
C ASP A 123 -1.77 -12.69 10.82
N HIS A 124 -2.01 -11.38 10.76
CA HIS A 124 -0.97 -10.37 10.87
C HIS A 124 -0.21 -10.49 12.22
N PRO A 125 1.11 -10.21 12.30
CA PRO A 125 1.87 -10.32 13.55
C PRO A 125 1.26 -9.57 14.73
N THR A 126 0.68 -8.38 14.49
CA THR A 126 -0.03 -7.63 15.54
C THR A 126 -1.27 -8.36 16.02
N VAL A 127 -2.08 -8.90 15.11
CA VAL A 127 -3.27 -9.70 15.47
C VAL A 127 -2.86 -10.91 16.29
N LYS A 128 -1.77 -11.61 15.92
CA LYS A 128 -1.24 -12.74 16.71
C LYS A 128 -0.88 -12.30 18.13
N LYS A 129 -0.22 -11.15 18.31
CA LYS A 129 0.10 -10.60 19.66
C LYS A 129 -1.17 -10.32 20.46
N THR A 130 -2.17 -9.69 19.87
CA THR A 130 -3.47 -9.43 20.53
C THR A 130 -4.15 -10.72 20.95
N LYS A 131 -4.16 -11.76 20.09
CA LYS A 131 -4.73 -13.07 20.40
C LYS A 131 -3.99 -13.80 21.52
N ILE A 132 -2.65 -13.75 21.53
CA ILE A 132 -1.82 -14.28 22.63
C ILE A 132 -2.20 -13.58 23.94
N ARG A 133 -2.23 -12.25 23.93
CA ARG A 133 -2.55 -11.46 25.12
C ARG A 133 -3.97 -11.72 25.63
N ALA A 134 -4.95 -11.82 24.74
CA ALA A 134 -6.31 -12.18 25.10
C ALA A 134 -6.37 -13.58 25.75
N ALA A 135 -5.61 -14.55 25.24
CA ALA A 135 -5.53 -15.89 25.83
C ALA A 135 -4.92 -15.86 27.24
N GLU A 136 -3.88 -15.04 27.47
CA GLU A 136 -3.29 -14.82 28.80
C GLU A 136 -4.29 -14.21 29.78
N LEU A 137 -5.01 -13.16 29.38
CA LEU A 137 -6.00 -12.48 30.23
C LEU A 137 -7.15 -13.42 30.64
N ARG A 138 -7.53 -14.34 29.76
CA ARG A 138 -8.52 -15.39 30.09
C ARG A 138 -8.01 -16.37 31.15
N GLY A 139 -6.70 -16.49 31.33
CA GLY A 139 -6.07 -17.32 32.37
C GLY A 139 -5.86 -16.59 33.71
N SER A 140 -5.93 -15.26 33.75
CA SER A 140 -5.60 -14.45 34.94
C SER A 140 -6.81 -14.03 35.80
N GLY A 141 -8.01 -14.52 35.50
CA GLY A 141 -9.24 -14.15 36.21
C GLY A 141 -9.80 -12.77 35.83
N THR A 142 -9.31 -12.17 34.75
CA THR A 142 -9.86 -10.94 34.18
C THR A 142 -11.29 -11.16 33.69
N SER A 143 -12.16 -10.16 33.86
CA SER A 143 -13.56 -10.29 33.48
C SER A 143 -13.71 -10.43 31.96
N THR A 144 -14.73 -11.16 31.50
CA THR A 144 -14.97 -11.32 30.06
C THR A 144 -15.21 -9.99 29.33
N PRO A 145 -16.01 -9.04 29.88
CA PRO A 145 -16.19 -7.72 29.27
C PRO A 145 -14.87 -6.97 29.06
N ASP A 146 -13.96 -6.96 30.04
CA ASP A 146 -12.68 -6.24 29.90
C ASP A 146 -11.81 -6.83 28.79
N ILE A 147 -11.84 -8.16 28.64
CA ILE A 147 -11.09 -8.87 27.58
C ILE A 147 -11.69 -8.53 26.21
N ASP A 148 -13.02 -8.51 26.12
CA ASP A 148 -13.71 -8.18 24.88
C ASP A 148 -13.45 -6.71 24.48
N SER A 149 -13.48 -5.77 25.44
CA SER A 149 -13.09 -4.37 25.25
C SER A 149 -11.65 -4.24 24.75
N TYR A 150 -10.70 -4.95 25.37
CA TYR A 150 -9.31 -4.96 24.91
C TYR A 150 -9.17 -5.41 23.44
N ILE A 151 -9.88 -6.47 23.05
CA ILE A 151 -9.83 -6.98 21.67
C ILE A 151 -10.41 -5.95 20.70
N ILE A 152 -11.53 -5.31 21.05
CA ILE A 152 -12.17 -4.26 20.23
C ILE A 152 -11.22 -3.08 20.06
N GLU A 153 -10.66 -2.56 21.15
CA GLU A 153 -9.74 -1.41 21.14
C GLU A 153 -8.50 -1.68 20.29
N GLU A 154 -7.88 -2.87 20.40
CA GLU A 154 -6.73 -3.23 19.58
C GLU A 154 -7.09 -3.39 18.10
N GLY A 155 -8.30 -3.88 17.80
CA GLY A 155 -8.85 -3.92 16.44
C GLY A 155 -9.03 -2.52 15.86
N GLU A 156 -9.61 -1.60 16.63
CA GLU A 156 -9.81 -0.19 16.23
C GLU A 156 -8.48 0.53 16.02
N LYS A 157 -7.49 0.31 16.88
CA LYS A 157 -6.13 0.83 16.70
C LYS A 157 -5.55 0.40 15.36
N LEU A 158 -5.67 -0.88 15.00
CA LEU A 158 -5.21 -1.38 13.70
C LEU A 158 -5.95 -0.70 12.54
N LEU A 159 -7.27 -0.59 12.60
CA LEU A 159 -8.08 0.05 11.56
C LEU A 159 -7.74 1.54 11.41
N SER A 160 -7.45 2.24 12.50
CA SER A 160 -7.07 3.67 12.46
C SER A 160 -5.74 3.95 11.76
N THR A 161 -4.90 2.93 11.53
CA THR A 161 -3.66 3.09 10.74
C THR A 161 -3.90 3.14 9.22
N LEU A 162 -5.10 2.75 8.79
CA LEU A 162 -5.49 2.68 7.38
C LEU A 162 -6.06 4.02 6.89
N THR A 163 -5.88 4.30 5.60
CA THR A 163 -6.58 5.42 4.94
C THR A 163 -8.09 5.13 4.84
N PRO A 164 -8.96 6.14 4.63
CA PRO A 164 -10.40 5.91 4.47
C PRO A 164 -10.74 4.88 3.38
N GLU A 165 -10.06 4.96 2.23
CA GLU A 165 -10.22 3.99 1.13
C GLU A 165 -9.83 2.57 1.55
N GLN A 166 -8.74 2.43 2.32
CA GLN A 166 -8.30 1.13 2.83
C GLN A 166 -9.27 0.58 3.90
N GLN A 167 -9.89 1.45 4.70
CA GLN A 167 -10.92 1.05 5.65
C GLN A 167 -12.17 0.52 4.94
N GLU A 168 -12.58 1.15 3.83
CA GLU A 168 -13.69 0.66 3.00
C GLU A 168 -13.39 -0.73 2.40
N LEU A 169 -12.17 -0.91 1.87
CA LEU A 169 -11.73 -2.22 1.37
C LEU A 169 -11.69 -3.29 2.47
N GLN A 170 -11.23 -2.94 3.67
CA GLN A 170 -11.24 -3.83 4.82
C GLN A 170 -12.68 -4.19 5.25
N ALA A 171 -13.59 -3.21 5.26
CA ALA A 171 -14.99 -3.44 5.61
C ALA A 171 -15.69 -4.38 4.60
N GLU A 172 -15.38 -4.28 3.32
CA GLU A 172 -15.91 -5.21 2.30
C GLU A 172 -15.28 -6.60 2.42
N TYR A 173 -13.96 -6.68 2.67
CA TYR A 173 -13.28 -7.94 2.96
C TYR A 173 -13.91 -8.66 4.17
N ASP A 174 -14.26 -7.91 5.21
CA ASP A 174 -14.85 -8.42 6.46
C ASP A 174 -16.24 -9.06 6.27
N LYS A 175 -16.95 -8.74 5.18
CA LYS A 175 -18.26 -9.36 4.84
C LYS A 175 -18.16 -10.80 4.40
N SER A 176 -16.97 -11.25 3.99
CA SER A 176 -16.75 -12.59 3.45
C SER A 176 -16.74 -13.65 4.55
N LYS A 177 -17.60 -14.66 4.40
CA LYS A 177 -17.72 -15.80 5.34
C LYS A 177 -16.79 -16.98 5.00
N SER A 178 -16.18 -16.98 3.82
CA SER A 178 -15.30 -18.06 3.37
C SER A 178 -13.97 -17.52 2.86
N ASP A 179 -12.92 -18.35 2.96
CA ASP A 179 -11.61 -18.02 2.39
C ASP A 179 -11.68 -17.88 0.86
N THR A 180 -12.57 -18.61 0.18
CA THR A 180 -12.72 -18.50 -1.27
C THR A 180 -13.25 -17.13 -1.68
N ASP A 181 -14.24 -16.60 -0.95
CA ASP A 181 -14.78 -15.26 -1.20
C ASP A 181 -13.73 -14.19 -0.92
N LYS A 182 -12.98 -14.34 0.18
CA LYS A 182 -11.86 -13.46 0.54
C LYS A 182 -10.79 -13.42 -0.55
N TYR A 183 -10.33 -14.58 -1.04
CA TYR A 183 -9.32 -14.63 -2.11
C TYR A 183 -9.84 -14.02 -3.42
N SER A 184 -11.11 -14.26 -3.77
CA SER A 184 -11.75 -13.67 -4.95
C SER A 184 -11.82 -12.14 -4.85
N TYR A 185 -12.22 -11.62 -3.69
CA TYR A 185 -12.27 -10.19 -3.42
C TYR A 185 -10.88 -9.55 -3.51
N LEU A 186 -9.89 -10.09 -2.77
CA LEU A 186 -8.52 -9.57 -2.79
C LEU A 186 -7.90 -9.61 -4.18
N ARG A 187 -8.13 -10.68 -4.95
CA ARG A 187 -7.70 -10.78 -6.35
C ARG A 187 -8.27 -9.63 -7.16
N THR A 188 -9.55 -9.33 -7.01
CA THR A 188 -10.21 -8.25 -7.73
C THR A 188 -9.59 -6.90 -7.36
N CYS A 189 -9.39 -6.62 -6.07
CA CYS A 189 -8.79 -5.37 -5.61
C CYS A 189 -7.33 -5.20 -6.06
N ALA A 190 -6.50 -6.23 -5.88
CA ALA A 190 -5.07 -6.19 -6.17
C ALA A 190 -4.76 -6.27 -7.67
N CYS A 191 -5.58 -6.98 -8.44
CA CYS A 191 -5.27 -7.34 -9.83
C CYS A 191 -6.21 -6.70 -10.86
N ALA A 192 -7.10 -5.77 -10.47
CA ALA A 192 -7.92 -5.02 -11.42
C ALA A 192 -7.05 -4.23 -12.41
N ALA A 193 -7.30 -4.41 -13.70
CA ALA A 193 -6.61 -3.67 -14.75
C ALA A 193 -6.93 -2.17 -14.64
N LYS A 194 -5.91 -1.33 -14.82
CA LYS A 194 -6.05 0.12 -14.89
C LYS A 194 -5.70 0.62 -16.29
N ALA A 195 -6.35 1.69 -16.73
CA ALA A 195 -6.09 2.30 -18.04
C ALA A 195 -4.65 2.80 -18.20
N THR A 196 -3.96 3.04 -17.09
CA THR A 196 -2.56 3.50 -17.04
C THR A 196 -1.55 2.37 -16.86
N ASP A 197 -1.99 1.11 -16.81
CA ASP A 197 -1.08 -0.02 -16.60
C ASP A 197 -0.09 -0.13 -17.77
N THR A 198 1.18 -0.25 -17.45
CA THR A 198 2.23 -0.58 -18.43
C THR A 198 2.20 -2.09 -18.74
N PRO A 199 2.84 -2.56 -19.84
CA PRO A 199 2.95 -4.00 -20.10
C PRO A 199 3.53 -4.80 -18.93
N ARG A 200 4.48 -4.20 -18.19
CA ARG A 200 5.08 -4.81 -16.99
C ARG A 200 4.06 -4.92 -15.84
N ASP A 201 3.22 -3.90 -15.65
CA ASP A 201 2.17 -3.93 -14.62
C ASP A 201 1.16 -5.04 -14.92
N VAL A 202 0.80 -5.22 -16.19
CA VAL A 202 -0.07 -6.32 -16.64
C VAL A 202 0.55 -7.69 -16.34
N GLU A 203 1.85 -7.87 -16.63
CA GLU A 203 2.57 -9.11 -16.31
C GLU A 203 2.61 -9.40 -14.80
N LEU A 204 2.89 -8.38 -13.97
CA LEU A 204 2.90 -8.52 -12.52
C LEU A 204 1.51 -8.88 -11.98
N ARG A 205 0.45 -8.21 -12.45
CA ARG A 205 -0.92 -8.56 -12.06
C ARG A 205 -1.26 -10.00 -12.45
N LEU A 206 -0.92 -10.45 -13.65
CA LEU A 206 -1.14 -11.84 -14.08
C LEU A 206 -0.37 -12.84 -13.20
N LYS A 207 0.85 -12.50 -12.76
CA LYS A 207 1.61 -13.28 -11.79
C LYS A 207 0.88 -13.36 -10.44
N TRP A 208 0.44 -12.22 -9.90
CA TRP A 208 -0.25 -12.17 -8.60
C TRP A 208 -1.62 -12.86 -8.64
N MET A 209 -2.38 -12.74 -9.74
CA MET A 209 -3.64 -13.46 -9.94
C MET A 209 -3.47 -14.96 -9.74
N LYS A 210 -2.39 -15.56 -10.25
CA LYS A 210 -2.10 -16.98 -10.06
C LYS A 210 -1.87 -17.35 -8.59
N LEU A 211 -1.28 -16.46 -7.78
CA LEU A 211 -1.08 -16.71 -6.35
C LEU A 211 -2.42 -16.76 -5.62
N PHE A 212 -3.33 -15.83 -5.93
CA PHE A 212 -4.70 -15.82 -5.39
C PHE A 212 -5.53 -17.01 -5.90
N ASP A 213 -5.43 -17.36 -7.18
CA ASP A 213 -6.13 -18.51 -7.78
C ASP A 213 -5.69 -19.84 -7.16
N ASN A 214 -4.41 -19.94 -6.78
CA ASN A 214 -3.85 -21.09 -6.05
C ASN A 214 -4.17 -21.07 -4.54
N LYS A 215 -4.91 -20.07 -4.04
CA LYS A 215 -5.29 -19.90 -2.63
C LYS A 215 -4.10 -19.94 -1.66
N LEU A 216 -2.95 -19.39 -2.09
CA LEU A 216 -1.79 -19.31 -1.23
C LEU A 216 -2.07 -18.38 -0.04
N PRO A 217 -1.60 -18.72 1.18
CA PRO A 217 -1.75 -17.87 2.35
C PRO A 217 -1.25 -16.44 2.13
N TYR A 218 -1.96 -15.45 2.70
CA TYR A 218 -1.65 -14.04 2.46
C TYR A 218 -0.25 -13.64 2.92
N ASN A 219 0.25 -14.25 4.00
CA ASN A 219 1.62 -14.09 4.50
C ASN A 219 2.69 -14.61 3.52
N GLU A 220 2.33 -15.40 2.52
CA GLU A 220 3.20 -15.81 1.42
C GLU A 220 3.03 -14.92 0.19
N ILE A 221 1.81 -14.45 -0.08
CA ILE A 221 1.52 -13.55 -1.22
C ILE A 221 2.15 -12.17 -1.01
N LEU A 222 1.99 -11.59 0.17
CA LEU A 222 2.43 -10.22 0.47
C LEU A 222 3.92 -9.98 0.19
N PRO A 223 4.87 -10.78 0.73
CA PRO A 223 6.28 -10.54 0.50
C PRO A 223 6.67 -10.63 -0.98
N VAL A 224 5.98 -11.47 -1.76
CA VAL A 224 6.21 -11.58 -3.21
C VAL A 224 5.76 -10.30 -3.91
N MET A 225 4.57 -9.79 -3.58
CA MET A 225 4.05 -8.54 -4.15
C MET A 225 4.94 -7.34 -3.77
N GLU A 226 5.32 -7.23 -2.49
CA GLU A 226 6.19 -6.15 -2.00
C GLU A 226 7.55 -6.15 -2.70
N LYS A 227 8.15 -7.33 -2.87
CA LYS A 227 9.41 -7.47 -3.61
C LYS A 227 9.24 -7.05 -5.07
N ASP A 228 8.20 -7.53 -5.75
CA ASP A 228 7.95 -7.20 -7.15
C ASP A 228 7.76 -5.67 -7.35
N VAL A 229 7.06 -5.02 -6.42
CA VAL A 229 6.89 -3.55 -6.41
C VAL A 229 8.21 -2.83 -6.14
N ALA A 230 9.01 -3.31 -5.18
CA ALA A 230 10.33 -2.73 -4.88
C ALA A 230 11.29 -2.84 -6.09
N ASP A 231 11.33 -4.01 -6.73
CA ASP A 231 12.13 -4.26 -7.94
C ASP A 231 11.63 -3.40 -9.12
N ALA A 232 10.33 -3.11 -9.19
CA ALA A 232 9.78 -2.19 -10.19
C ALA A 232 10.24 -0.74 -9.95
N ASN A 233 10.11 -0.25 -8.72
CA ASN A 233 10.48 1.11 -8.34
C ASN A 233 11.98 1.36 -8.46
N SER A 234 12.82 0.39 -8.08
CA SER A 234 14.28 0.50 -8.22
C SER A 234 14.69 0.68 -9.69
N ASN A 235 14.05 -0.04 -10.61
CA ASN A 235 14.29 0.10 -12.05
C ASN A 235 13.87 1.48 -12.57
N VAL A 236 12.74 2.02 -12.11
CA VAL A 236 12.29 3.37 -12.47
C VAL A 236 13.33 4.41 -12.06
N GLN A 237 13.79 4.34 -10.80
CA GLN A 237 14.80 5.28 -10.29
C GLN A 237 16.13 5.20 -11.08
N LEU A 238 16.57 4.00 -11.45
CA LEU A 238 17.76 3.82 -12.29
C LEU A 238 17.60 4.47 -13.67
N LEU A 239 16.43 4.29 -14.29
CA LEU A 239 16.12 4.86 -15.60
C LEU A 239 16.03 6.39 -15.54
N GLU A 240 15.44 6.95 -14.48
CA GLU A 240 15.37 8.39 -14.26
C GLU A 240 16.77 9.01 -14.11
N ASN A 241 17.64 8.36 -13.32
CA ASN A 241 19.04 8.80 -13.18
C ASN A 241 19.77 8.78 -14.52
N ARG A 242 19.64 7.69 -15.29
CA ARG A 242 20.26 7.58 -16.62
C ARG A 242 19.72 8.62 -17.60
N LEU A 243 18.43 8.94 -17.52
CA LEU A 243 17.81 9.99 -18.33
C LEU A 243 18.36 11.37 -17.97
N ALA A 244 18.55 11.66 -16.68
CA ALA A 244 19.17 12.89 -16.22
C ALA A 244 20.62 13.01 -16.72
N ASP A 245 21.41 11.94 -16.65
CA ASP A 245 22.78 11.89 -17.15
C ASP A 245 22.85 12.16 -18.66
N LEU A 246 21.96 11.53 -19.44
CA LEU A 246 21.88 11.74 -20.88
C LEU A 246 21.49 13.19 -21.23
N ARG A 247 20.55 13.79 -20.49
CA ARG A 247 20.17 15.20 -20.66
C ARG A 247 21.34 16.13 -20.34
N ASN A 248 22.09 15.87 -19.28
CA ASN A 248 23.28 16.63 -18.90
C ASN A 248 24.39 16.49 -19.95
N ALA A 249 24.64 15.28 -20.44
CA ALA A 249 25.62 15.03 -21.50
C ALA A 249 25.23 15.73 -22.81
N GLN A 250 23.94 15.72 -23.17
CA GLN A 250 23.43 16.43 -24.34
C GLN A 250 23.59 17.95 -24.19
N ALA A 251 23.25 18.50 -23.02
CA ALA A 251 23.43 19.93 -22.74
C ALA A 251 24.92 20.34 -22.81
N ALA A 252 25.82 19.54 -22.23
CA ALA A 252 27.25 19.78 -22.29
C ALA A 252 27.79 19.71 -23.73
N ASN A 253 27.34 18.74 -24.54
CA ASN A 253 27.70 18.63 -25.95
C ASN A 253 27.24 19.86 -26.75
N ASN A 254 26.00 20.29 -26.54
CA ASN A 254 25.45 21.49 -27.19
C ASN A 254 26.23 22.75 -26.78
N LYS A 255 26.59 22.89 -25.50
CA LYS A 255 27.43 24.00 -25.01
C LYS A 255 28.83 23.96 -25.63
N ALA A 256 29.43 22.78 -25.75
CA ALA A 256 30.74 22.61 -26.38
C ALA A 256 30.70 22.93 -27.88
N LYS A 257 29.64 22.52 -28.58
CA LYS A 257 29.43 22.89 -29.99
C LYS A 257 29.26 24.41 -30.16
N ALA A 258 28.45 25.04 -29.31
CA ALA A 258 28.27 26.49 -29.32
C ALA A 258 29.58 27.24 -29.05
N ALA A 259 30.38 26.78 -28.07
CA ALA A 259 31.68 27.37 -27.77
C ALA A 259 32.69 27.19 -28.92
N LYS A 260 32.71 26.02 -29.59
CA LYS A 260 33.52 25.80 -30.78
C LYS A 260 33.12 26.72 -31.92
N GLU A 261 31.82 26.91 -32.14
CA GLU A 261 31.32 27.80 -33.19
C GLU A 261 31.63 29.26 -32.89
N GLU A 262 31.47 29.70 -31.64
CA GLU A 262 31.86 31.05 -31.22
C GLU A 262 33.38 31.26 -31.33
N SER A 263 34.18 30.23 -31.01
CA SER A 263 35.63 30.29 -31.21
C SER A 263 36.00 30.43 -32.69
N LYS A 264 35.32 29.72 -33.60
CA LYS A 264 35.51 29.91 -35.05
C LYS A 264 35.11 31.30 -35.51
N ARG A 265 33.98 31.83 -35.02
CA ARG A 265 33.53 33.20 -35.32
C ARG A 265 34.51 34.24 -34.80
N LYS A 266 35.06 34.04 -33.59
CA LYS A 266 36.10 34.91 -33.03
C LYS A 266 37.37 34.85 -33.88
N GLN A 267 37.84 33.67 -34.26
CA GLN A 267 38.98 33.52 -35.18
C GLN A 267 38.73 34.21 -36.53
N ALA A 268 37.52 34.08 -37.09
CA ALA A 268 37.15 34.77 -38.33
C ALA A 268 37.11 36.31 -38.16
N ARG A 269 36.67 36.81 -37.00
CA ARG A 269 36.75 38.25 -36.66
C ARG A 269 38.18 38.73 -36.48
N ASP A 270 39.04 37.93 -35.83
CA ASP A 270 40.43 38.29 -35.57
C ASP A 270 41.31 38.21 -36.83
N ALA A 271 40.92 37.41 -37.83
CA ALA A 271 41.60 37.28 -39.13
C ALA A 271 41.39 38.50 -40.07
N ILE A 272 40.54 39.44 -39.66
CA ILE A 272 40.07 40.55 -40.49
C ILE A 272 40.24 41.87 -39.72
N ARG A 273 41.08 42.79 -40.20
CA ARG A 273 41.28 44.13 -39.58
C ARG A 273 40.93 45.26 -40.53
N ARG A 274 40.76 46.50 -40.06
CA ARG A 274 40.52 47.66 -40.93
C ARG A 274 41.84 48.29 -41.37
N CYS A 275 41.88 48.76 -42.61
CA CYS A 275 42.99 49.52 -43.14
C CYS A 275 43.19 50.81 -42.34
N CYS A 276 44.43 51.10 -41.97
CA CYS A 276 44.81 52.29 -41.22
C CYS A 276 44.94 53.57 -42.07
N SER A 277 44.76 53.47 -43.39
CA SER A 277 44.67 54.64 -44.27
C SER A 277 43.38 55.42 -43.97
N GLU A 278 43.51 56.72 -43.70
CA GLU A 278 42.35 57.61 -43.54
C GLU A 278 41.47 57.56 -44.79
N GLY A 279 40.15 57.45 -44.59
CA GLY A 279 39.15 57.42 -45.68
C GLY A 279 39.06 56.12 -46.49
N CYS A 280 39.97 55.15 -46.30
CA CYS A 280 40.00 53.94 -47.13
C CYS A 280 38.86 52.96 -46.82
N GLY A 281 38.46 52.81 -45.55
CA GLY A 281 37.34 51.96 -45.10
C GLY A 281 37.48 50.45 -45.39
N SER A 282 38.49 50.05 -46.15
CA SER A 282 38.71 48.69 -46.62
C SER A 282 39.25 47.79 -45.54
N VAL A 283 39.10 46.50 -45.77
CA VAL A 283 39.37 45.45 -44.80
C VAL A 283 40.65 44.70 -45.20
N CYS A 284 41.55 44.53 -44.24
CA CYS A 284 42.80 43.78 -44.32
C CYS A 284 42.54 42.33 -43.90
N GLU A 285 42.73 41.39 -44.83
CA GLU A 285 42.78 39.97 -44.51
C GLU A 285 44.20 39.59 -44.04
N LEU A 286 44.32 39.15 -42.78
CA LEU A 286 45.61 38.82 -42.16
C LEU A 286 46.15 37.43 -42.55
N SER A 287 45.44 36.71 -43.43
CA SER A 287 45.82 35.38 -43.94
C SER A 287 46.02 35.37 -45.47
N GLY A 288 45.98 36.52 -46.12
CA GLY A 288 46.13 36.68 -47.57
C GLY A 288 47.54 37.12 -48.01
N PRO A 289 47.79 37.30 -49.32
CA PRO A 289 49.10 37.71 -49.85
C PRO A 289 49.55 39.11 -49.40
N ASN A 290 48.65 39.89 -48.81
CA ASN A 290 48.90 41.21 -48.24
C ASN A 290 49.01 41.19 -46.70
N ALA A 291 49.10 40.00 -46.09
CA ALA A 291 49.14 39.81 -44.65
C ALA A 291 50.35 40.47 -43.97
N ASP A 292 51.43 40.77 -44.70
CA ASP A 292 52.64 41.40 -44.15
C ASP A 292 52.69 42.92 -44.34
N LEU A 293 51.62 43.53 -44.88
CA LEU A 293 51.54 44.98 -45.11
C LEU A 293 51.14 45.75 -43.85
N GLY A 294 51.86 45.53 -42.75
CA GLY A 294 51.71 46.29 -41.51
C GLY A 294 52.77 47.38 -41.34
N CYS A 295 52.57 48.29 -40.39
CA CYS A 295 53.60 49.26 -40.02
C CYS A 295 54.69 48.58 -39.17
N GLU A 296 55.92 48.53 -39.68
CA GLU A 296 57.08 47.91 -39.01
C GLU A 296 57.36 48.48 -37.61
N ARG A 297 57.15 49.79 -37.39
CA ARG A 297 57.30 50.41 -36.06
C ARG A 297 56.18 50.01 -35.09
N CYS A 298 54.95 49.83 -35.57
CA CYS A 298 53.90 49.23 -34.74
C CYS A 298 54.25 47.79 -34.34
N PHE A 299 54.95 47.04 -35.20
CA PHE A 299 55.37 45.68 -34.89
C PHE A 299 56.36 45.66 -33.72
N VAL A 300 57.44 46.44 -33.85
CA VAL A 300 58.49 46.56 -32.82
C VAL A 300 57.92 47.04 -31.49
N MET A 301 57.14 48.13 -31.49
CA MET A 301 56.58 48.69 -30.25
C MET A 301 55.59 47.74 -29.54
N LYS A 302 54.92 46.84 -30.27
CA LYS A 302 54.07 45.83 -29.64
C LYS A 302 54.89 44.67 -29.06
N GLU A 303 55.98 44.25 -29.70
CA GLU A 303 56.90 43.27 -29.12
C GLU A 303 57.54 43.79 -27.82
N GLU A 304 57.79 45.10 -27.74
CA GLU A 304 58.26 45.81 -26.54
C GLU A 304 57.13 46.07 -25.51
N GLY A 305 55.89 45.68 -25.80
CA GLY A 305 54.73 45.85 -24.92
C GLY A 305 54.15 47.26 -24.83
N ALA A 306 54.66 48.22 -25.59
CA ALA A 306 54.24 49.61 -25.60
C ALA A 306 52.93 49.87 -26.39
N LEU A 307 52.52 48.93 -27.24
CA LEU A 307 51.33 49.04 -28.09
C LEU A 307 50.40 47.82 -27.96
N GLN A 308 49.10 48.10 -27.77
CA GLN A 308 48.07 47.06 -27.65
C GLN A 308 47.70 46.40 -28.99
N ASN A 309 47.84 47.11 -30.12
CA ASN A 309 47.40 46.65 -31.44
C ASN A 309 48.34 47.09 -32.57
N TYR A 310 48.47 46.23 -33.60
CA TYR A 310 49.18 46.54 -34.85
C TYR A 310 48.28 47.32 -35.82
N SER A 311 48.88 48.22 -36.60
CA SER A 311 48.25 48.91 -37.72
C SER A 311 48.58 48.22 -39.04
N TRP A 312 47.55 48.05 -39.88
CA TRP A 312 47.60 47.27 -41.12
C TRP A 312 47.13 48.10 -42.32
N PHE A 313 47.66 47.81 -43.50
CA PHE A 313 47.22 48.40 -44.77
C PHE A 313 46.57 47.32 -45.65
N CYS A 314 45.50 47.66 -46.37
CA CYS A 314 44.77 46.68 -47.18
C CYS A 314 45.44 46.37 -48.53
N SER A 315 46.35 47.22 -48.99
CA SER A 315 47.10 47.05 -50.24
C SER A 315 48.46 47.75 -50.18
N PRO A 316 49.42 47.36 -51.05
CA PRO A 316 50.73 48.01 -51.11
C PRO A 316 50.64 49.49 -51.47
N GLU A 317 49.63 49.88 -52.24
CA GLU A 317 49.36 51.28 -52.60
C GLU A 317 48.93 52.09 -51.38
N CYS A 318 48.04 51.56 -50.55
CA CYS A 318 47.64 52.22 -49.30
C CYS A 318 48.82 52.37 -48.34
N ALA A 319 49.69 51.35 -48.26
CA ALA A 319 50.91 51.40 -47.47
C ALA A 319 51.86 52.50 -47.99
N LYS A 320 52.14 52.53 -49.30
CA LYS A 320 53.03 53.55 -49.90
C LYS A 320 52.53 54.98 -49.69
N THR A 321 51.23 55.21 -49.86
CA THR A 321 50.66 56.56 -49.78
C THR A 321 50.52 57.05 -48.34
N ASN A 322 50.23 56.16 -47.38
CA ASN A 322 49.83 56.55 -46.03
C ASN A 322 50.80 56.12 -44.92
N ALA A 323 51.80 55.28 -45.18
CA ALA A 323 52.76 54.86 -44.16
C ALA A 323 53.52 56.04 -43.55
N ALA A 324 53.92 57.03 -44.35
CA ALA A 324 54.59 58.22 -43.86
C ALA A 324 53.68 59.05 -42.93
N SER A 325 52.42 59.28 -43.34
CA SER A 325 51.42 59.99 -42.53
C SER A 325 51.13 59.26 -41.21
N HIS A 326 50.95 57.94 -41.28
CA HIS A 326 50.77 57.09 -40.12
C HIS A 326 51.96 57.16 -39.15
N ASN A 327 53.19 57.05 -39.67
CA ASN A 327 54.42 57.13 -38.89
C ASN A 327 54.56 58.50 -38.21
N THR A 328 54.26 59.59 -38.92
CA THR A 328 54.27 60.96 -38.36
C THR A 328 53.17 61.20 -37.34
N ARG A 329 52.07 60.45 -37.37
CA ARG A 329 50.96 60.66 -36.44
C ARG A 329 51.03 59.79 -35.19
N PHE A 330 51.55 58.57 -35.31
CA PHE A 330 51.52 57.58 -34.24
C PHE A 330 52.89 57.17 -33.71
N HIS A 331 53.99 57.58 -34.37
CA HIS A 331 55.36 57.21 -34.01
C HIS A 331 56.36 58.38 -34.12
N SER A 332 55.88 59.61 -34.29
CA SER A 332 56.65 60.80 -34.03
C SER A 332 56.83 60.90 -32.53
N THR A 333 58.09 60.89 -32.09
CA THR A 333 58.50 61.13 -30.70
C THR A 333 57.98 62.47 -30.18
#